data_AF-A0A1C2JM23-F1
#
_entry.id   AF-A0A1C2JM23-F1
#
_cell.length_a   1.000
_cell.length_b   1.000
_cell.length_c   1.000
_cell.angle_alpha   90.00
_cell.angle_beta   90.00
_cell.angle_gamma   90.00
#
_symmetry.space_group_name_H-M   'P 1'
#
loop_
_entity.id
_entity.type
_entity.pdbx_description
1 polymer ?
#
loop_
_entity_poly.entity_id
_entity_poly.type
_entity_poly.pdbx_seq_one_letter_code
_entity_poly.pdbx_strand_id
1 'polypeptide(L)' 'MTSMVNFTHEIAQDVHDGIMSRDAALEQYGNLISADDLDDALSMIGAFEYGTDVDGEDIIILHMHLGIG' A
#
# COMPACT_ATOMS: atom_id res chain seq x y z
N MET A 1 0.23 10.15 19.71
CA MET A 1 1.13 10.83 18.76
C MET A 1 1.26 9.91 17.57
N THR A 2 0.44 10.12 16.55
CA THR A 2 0.44 9.31 15.34
C THR A 2 1.59 9.86 14.48
N SER A 3 2.72 9.15 14.47
CA SER A 3 3.91 9.54 13.71
C SER A 3 3.57 9.65 12.23
N MET A 4 4.18 10.63 11.55
CA MET A 4 3.96 10.97 10.14
C MET A 4 4.00 9.77 9.16
N VAL A 5 4.67 8.68 9.52
CA VAL A 5 4.72 7.40 8.79
C VAL A 5 3.34 6.72 8.70
N ASN A 6 2.48 6.88 9.72
CA ASN A 6 1.12 6.32 9.68
C ASN A 6 0.25 7.03 8.64
N PHE A 7 0.50 8.30 8.36
CA PHE A 7 -0.37 9.09 7.48
C PHE A 7 -0.29 8.62 6.02
N THR A 8 0.92 8.44 5.47
CA THR A 8 1.08 7.91 4.10
C THR A 8 0.49 6.51 3.98
N HIS A 9 0.60 5.69 5.03
CA HIS A 9 0.04 4.34 5.04
C HIS A 9 -1.49 4.35 5.06
N GLU A 10 -2.12 5.23 5.84
CA GLU A 10 -3.58 5.42 5.84
C GLU A 10 -4.09 5.86 4.46
N ILE A 11 -3.41 6.82 3.81
CA ILE A 11 -3.79 7.24 2.45
C ILE A 11 -3.60 6.11 1.43
N ALA A 12 -2.49 5.36 1.53
CA ALA A 12 -2.26 4.20 0.67
C ALA A 12 -3.32 3.12 0.86
N GLN A 13 -3.77 2.89 2.10
CA GLN A 13 -4.87 1.98 2.43
C GLN A 13 -6.18 2.44 1.79
N ASP A 14 -6.53 3.73 1.90
CA ASP A 14 -7.74 4.29 1.29
C ASP A 14 -7.71 4.17 -0.25
N VAL A 15 -6.53 4.32 -0.86
CA VAL A 15 -6.34 4.12 -2.30
C VAL A 15 -6.48 2.65 -2.68
N HIS A 16 -5.86 1.75 -1.91
CA HIS A 16 -5.95 0.30 -2.11
C HIS A 16 -7.39 -0.22 -1.98
N ASP A 17 -8.12 0.25 -0.97
CA ASP A 17 -9.50 -0.15 -0.68
C ASP A 17 -10.51 0.52 -1.65
N GLY A 18 -10.03 1.37 -2.56
CA GLY A 18 -10.83 2.04 -3.59
C GLY A 18 -11.71 3.17 -3.06
N ILE A 19 -11.44 3.65 -1.83
CA ILE A 19 -12.14 4.79 -1.22
C ILE A 19 -11.79 6.07 -1.97
N MET A 20 -10.54 6.20 -2.45
CA MET A 20 -10.11 7.28 -3.32
C MET A 20 -9.15 6.78 -4.41
N SER A 21 -8.98 7.58 -5.47
CA SER A 21 -7.99 7.28 -6.50
C SER A 21 -6.60 7.79 -6.11
N ARG A 22 -5.56 7.14 -6.62
CA ARG A 22 -4.17 7.59 -6.47
C ARG A 22 -3.99 9.06 -6.90
N ASP A 23 -4.59 9.46 -8.01
CA ASP A 23 -4.50 10.83 -8.51
C ASP A 23 -5.17 11.83 -7.55
N ALA A 24 -6.32 11.49 -6.98
CA ALA A 24 -7.00 12.32 -5.98
C ALA A 24 -6.18 12.45 -4.69
N ALA A 25 -5.54 11.35 -4.26
CA ALA A 25 -4.64 11.36 -3.11
C ALA A 25 -3.44 12.30 -3.35
N LEU A 26 -2.83 12.27 -4.54
CA LEU A 26 -1.71 13.15 -4.88
C LEU A 26 -2.13 14.60 -5.07
N GLU A 27 -3.32 14.86 -5.60
CA GLU A 27 -3.85 16.22 -5.72
C GLU A 27 -4.13 16.83 -4.34
N GLN A 28 -4.72 16.05 -3.44
CA GLN A 28 -5.14 16.52 -2.12
C GLN A 28 -4.00 16.56 -1.09
N TYR A 29 -3.09 15.58 -1.15
CA TYR A 29 -2.03 15.37 -0.17
C TYR A 29 -0.62 15.47 -0.73
N GLY A 30 -0.43 15.83 -2.01
CA GLY A 30 0.89 15.93 -2.65
C GLY A 30 1.86 16.94 -2.04
N ASN A 31 1.39 17.80 -1.13
CA ASN A 31 2.24 18.67 -0.31
C ASN A 31 2.80 17.98 0.96
N LEU A 32 2.23 16.83 1.34
CA LEU A 32 2.53 16.07 2.54
C LEU A 32 3.16 14.70 2.23
N ILE A 33 2.76 14.08 1.12
CA ILE A 33 3.27 12.79 0.65
C ILE A 33 3.80 12.94 -0.78
N SER A 34 4.93 12.30 -1.08
CA SER A 34 5.42 12.23 -2.46
C SER A 34 4.74 11.09 -3.21
N ALA A 35 4.76 11.15 -4.54
CA ALA A 35 4.25 10.05 -5.37
C ALA A 35 5.03 8.75 -5.13
N ASP A 36 6.35 8.85 -4.93
CA ASP A 36 7.20 7.70 -4.64
C ASP A 36 6.87 7.08 -3.27
N ASP A 37 6.66 7.89 -2.23
CA ASP A 37 6.29 7.37 -0.90
C ASP A 37 4.92 6.68 -0.91
N LEU A 38 3.96 7.21 -1.70
CA LEU A 38 2.64 6.61 -1.87
C LEU A 38 2.73 5.28 -2.63
N ASP A 39 3.54 5.23 -3.69
CA ASP A 39 3.76 4.01 -4.46
C ASP A 39 4.50 2.94 -3.65
N ASP A 40 5.49 3.32 -2.83
CA ASP A 40 6.17 2.42 -1.90
C ASP A 40 5.20 1.85 -0.85
N ALA A 41 4.32 2.71 -0.29
CA ALA A 41 3.31 2.28 0.66
C ALA A 41 2.27 1.36 0.02
N LEU A 42 1.80 1.67 -1.19
CA LEU A 42 0.91 0.82 -1.97
C LEU A 42 1.56 -0.51 -2.34
N SER A 43 2.84 -0.50 -2.72
CA SER A 43 3.60 -1.71 -2.99
C SER A 43 3.76 -2.55 -1.74
N MET A 44 3.95 -1.95 -0.56
CA MET A 44 3.95 -2.70 0.69
C MET A 44 2.60 -3.33 0.97
N ILE A 45 1.49 -2.60 0.81
CA ILE A 45 0.13 -3.12 1.04
C ILE A 45 -0.18 -4.27 0.07
N GLY A 46 0.06 -4.06 -1.24
CA GLY A 46 -0.16 -5.06 -2.27
C GLY A 46 0.85 -6.22 -2.25
N ALA A 47 2.00 -6.08 -1.59
CA ALA A 47 2.94 -7.17 -1.39
C ALA A 47 2.44 -8.19 -0.37
N PHE A 48 1.43 -7.87 0.44
CA PHE A 48 0.78 -8.80 1.36
C PHE A 48 -0.58 -9.22 0.81
N GLU A 49 -0.60 -10.23 -0.06
CA GLU A 49 -1.87 -10.86 -0.45
C GLU A 49 -2.23 -11.91 0.61
N TYR A 50 -3.31 -11.68 1.35
CA TYR A 50 -3.86 -12.68 2.26
C TYR A 50 -4.63 -13.71 1.45
N GLY A 51 -4.00 -14.87 1.26
CA GLY A 51 -4.61 -16.02 0.61
C GLY A 51 -5.14 -16.99 1.66
N THR A 52 -6.12 -17.79 1.26
CA THR A 52 -6.46 -19.01 1.99
C THR A 52 -5.85 -20.16 1.22
N ASP A 53 -4.99 -20.95 1.86
CA ASP A 53 -4.45 -22.16 1.24
C ASP A 53 -5.59 -23.17 0.95
N VAL A 54 -5.31 -24.15 0.10
CA VAL A 54 -6.28 -25.20 -0.28
C VAL A 54 -6.86 -25.95 0.94
N ASP A 55 -6.15 -25.94 2.07
CA ASP A 55 -6.54 -26.57 3.33
C ASP A 55 -7.25 -25.62 4.32
N GLY A 56 -7.51 -24.35 3.93
CA GLY A 56 -8.20 -23.38 4.79
C GLY A 56 -7.29 -22.62 5.76
N GLU A 57 -5.97 -22.80 5.68
CA GLU A 57 -5.01 -22.06 6.50
C GLU A 57 -4.75 -20.67 5.92
N ASP A 58 -4.67 -19.68 6.82
CA ASP A 58 -4.36 -18.30 6.47
C ASP A 58 -2.88 -18.20 6.05
N ILE A 59 -2.63 -17.90 4.77
CA ILE A 59 -1.28 -17.69 4.25
C ILE A 59 -1.08 -16.22 3.87
N ILE A 60 0.13 -15.71 4.17
CA ILE A 60 0.57 -14.38 3.73
C ILE A 60 1.46 -14.59 2.51
N ILE A 61 0.97 -14.21 1.33
CA ILE A 61 1.74 -14.29 0.09
C ILE A 61 2.55 -13.01 -0.01
N LEU A 62 3.87 -13.11 0.18
CA LEU A 62 4.81 -12.02 -0.06
C LEU A 62 5.23 -11.99 -1.54
N HIS A 63 4.77 -11.00 -2.29
CA HIS A 63 5.28 -10.74 -3.64
C HIS A 63 6.58 -9.92 -3.56
N MET A 64 7.72 -10.63 -3.45
CA MET A 64 9.04 -9.99 -3.54
C MET A 64 9.40 -9.73 -5.02
N HIS A 65 9.46 -8.46 -5.42
CA HIS A 65 10.00 -8.05 -6.71
C HIS A 65 11.51 -8.25 -6.70
N LEU A 66 11.97 -9.45 -7.06
CA LEU A 66 13.37 -9.69 -7.39
C LEU A 66 13.64 -9.01 -8.72
N GLY A 67 14.14 -7.76 -8.64
CA GLY A 67 14.67 -7.05 -9.79
C GLY A 67 15.73 -7.90 -10.48
N ILE A 68 15.36 -8.50 -11.61
CA ILE A 68 16.28 -9.20 -12.49
C ILE A 68 16.95 -8.10 -13.32
N GLY A 69 18.18 -7.77 -12.94
CA GLY A 69 19.10 -6.98 -13.77
C GLY A 69 19.60 -7.74 -14.98
#